data_AF-A0A2U1VMG8-F1
#
_entry.id   AF-A0A2U1VMG8-F1
#
_cell.length_a   1.000
_cell.length_b   1.000
_cell.length_c   1.000
_cell.angle_alpha   90.00
_cell.angle_beta   90.00
_cell.angle_gamma   90.00
#
_symmetry.space_group_name_H-M   'P 1'
#
loop_
_entity.id
_entity.type
_entity.pdbx_description
1 polymer ?
#
loop_
_entity_poly.entity_id
_entity_poly.type
_entity_poly.pdbx_seq_one_letter_code
_entity_poly.pdbx_strand_id
1 'polypeptide(L)'
;MPFVNVKLVEGVFSSEEKHAMAAALTDVMVRFEGSEAFREVVWVLIEELHPDGWHIGGRPFQGPKSLYDTLDRSRAIIETVDGHPASRPEWSAAVPVKG
;
A
#
# COMPACT_ATOMS: atom_id res chain seq x y z
N MET A 1 0.71 -1.69 24.29
CA MET A 1 1.99 -1.84 23.58
C MET A 1 1.68 -1.88 22.10
N PRO A 2 1.95 -0.80 21.36
CA PRO A 2 1.60 -0.70 19.95
C PRO A 2 2.50 -1.61 19.10
N PHE A 3 1.89 -2.28 18.13
CA PHE A 3 2.57 -3.12 17.16
C PHE A 3 2.22 -2.63 15.76
N VAL A 4 3.25 -2.28 14.99
CA VAL A 4 3.13 -1.82 13.61
C VAL A 4 3.74 -2.89 12.71
N ASN A 5 2.94 -3.46 11.82
CA ASN A 5 3.42 -4.40 10.81
C ASN A 5 3.40 -3.74 9.43
N VAL A 6 4.59 -3.64 8.84
CA VAL A 6 4.79 -3.13 7.49
C VAL A 6 5.05 -4.31 6.56
N LYS A 7 4.17 -4.51 5.58
CA LYS A 7 4.37 -5.47 4.50
C LYS A 7 4.94 -4.74 3.28
N LEU A 8 6.11 -5.16 2.83
CA LEU A 8 6.82 -4.59 1.68
C LEU A 8 7.03 -5.66 0.62
N VAL A 9 7.36 -5.23 -0.60
CA VAL A 9 7.93 -6.14 -1.61
C VAL A 9 9.45 -6.10 -1.52
N GLU A 10 10.04 -7.29 -1.60
CA GLU A 10 11.48 -7.50 -1.55
C GLU A 10 12.22 -6.61 -2.56
N GLY A 11 13.28 -5.96 -2.09
CA GLY A 11 14.19 -5.18 -2.94
C GLY A 11 13.65 -3.82 -3.39
N VAL A 12 12.45 -3.42 -2.95
CA VAL A 12 11.93 -2.06 -3.22
C VAL A 12 12.60 -1.01 -2.35
N PHE A 13 12.88 -1.33 -1.09
CA PHE A 13 13.55 -0.44 -0.14
C PHE A 13 14.90 -1.02 0.26
N SER A 14 15.90 -0.15 0.36
CA SER A 14 17.20 -0.49 0.94
C SER A 14 17.09 -0.79 2.43
N SER A 15 18.10 -1.44 2.99
CA SER A 15 18.18 -1.68 4.44
C SER A 15 18.18 -0.36 5.24
N GLU A 16 18.85 0.68 4.75
CA GLU A 16 18.88 1.99 5.40
C GLU A 16 17.48 2.63 5.44
N GLU A 17 16.75 2.61 4.33
CA GLU A 17 15.38 3.13 4.27
C GLU A 17 14.43 2.36 5.20
N LYS A 18 14.59 1.04 5.32
CA LYS A 18 13.80 0.23 6.27
C LYS A 18 14.08 0.62 7.72
N HIS A 19 15.34 0.86 8.10
CA HIS A 19 15.67 1.33 9.44
C HIS A 19 15.13 2.74 9.71
N ALA A 20 15.26 3.66 8.76
CA ALA A 20 14.69 5.00 8.86
C ALA A 20 13.16 4.97 8.99
N MET A 21 12.49 4.10 8.22
CA MET A 21 11.05 3.88 8.31
C MET A 21 10.63 3.37 9.69
N ALA A 22 11.35 2.39 10.25
CA ALA A 22 11.05 1.88 11.58
C ALA A 22 11.20 2.95 12.66
N ALA A 23 12.25 3.78 12.60
CA ALA A 23 12.43 4.91 13.51
C ALA A 23 11.28 5.93 13.41
N ALA A 24 10.92 6.32 12.19
CA ALA A 24 9.84 7.28 11.95
C ALA A 24 8.47 6.76 12.41
N LEU A 25 8.17 5.47 12.19
CA LEU A 25 6.94 4.85 12.68
C LEU A 25 6.89 4.80 14.21
N THR A 26 8.04 4.55 14.86
CA THR A 26 8.13 4.62 16.31
C THR A 26 7.82 6.03 16.83
N ASP A 27 8.38 7.07 16.21
CA ASP A 27 8.10 8.46 16.60
C ASP A 27 6.62 8.82 16.43
N VAL A 28 5.97 8.34 15.37
CA VAL A 28 4.53 8.47 15.19
C VAL A 28 3.77 7.84 16.35
N MET A 29 4.11 6.62 16.74
CA MET A 29 3.43 5.94 17.85
C MET A 29 3.65 6.67 19.18
N VAL A 30 4.90 7.04 19.50
CA VAL A 30 5.22 7.76 20.74
C VAL A 30 4.44 9.07 20.84
N ARG A 31 4.30 9.80 19.72
CA ARG A 31 3.49 11.03 19.67
C ARG A 31 2.03 10.79 20.08
N PHE A 32 1.42 9.69 19.65
CA PHE A 32 0.02 9.37 19.98
C PHE A 32 -0.14 8.71 21.36
N GLU A 33 0.87 7.97 21.83
CA GLU A 33 0.92 7.45 23.19
C GLU A 33 1.15 8.56 24.23
N GLY A 34 1.67 9.73 23.81
CA GLY A 34 1.78 10.94 24.63
C GLY A 34 2.93 10.95 25.64
N SER A 35 3.84 9.96 25.59
CA SER A 35 5.00 9.87 26.48
C SER A 35 6.14 9.07 25.85
N GLU A 36 7.37 9.58 25.94
CA GLU A 36 8.60 8.88 25.50
C GLU A 36 8.83 7.56 26.25
N ALA A 37 8.24 7.37 27.43
CA ALA A 37 8.32 6.11 28.17
C ALA A 37 7.76 4.92 27.38
N PHE A 38 6.87 5.16 26.40
CA PHE A 38 6.30 4.10 25.58
C PHE A 38 7.22 3.65 24.44
N ARG A 39 8.31 4.37 24.13
CA ARG A 39 9.22 4.03 23.01
C ARG A 39 9.77 2.61 23.10
N GLU A 40 10.16 2.19 24.30
CA GLU A 40 10.71 0.85 24.57
C GLU A 40 9.71 -0.30 24.32
N VAL A 41 8.42 0.03 24.18
CA VAL A 41 7.35 -0.94 23.95
C VAL A 41 6.64 -0.75 22.61
N VAL A 42 7.16 0.12 21.73
CA VAL A 42 6.71 0.23 20.34
C VAL A 42 7.44 -0.80 19.50
N TRP A 43 6.69 -1.70 18.87
CA TRP A 43 7.26 -2.75 18.03
C TRP A 43 6.96 -2.45 16.57
N VAL A 44 8.00 -2.40 15.73
CA VAL A 44 7.87 -2.29 14.28
C VAL A 44 8.44 -3.53 13.63
N LEU A 45 7.58 -4.29 12.95
CA LEU A 45 7.97 -5.46 12.16
C LEU A 45 7.85 -5.13 10.68
N ILE A 46 8.98 -5.15 9.97
CA ILE A 46 9.04 -5.02 8.51
C ILE A 46 9.21 -6.42 7.92
N GLU A 47 8.24 -6.83 7.10
CA GLU A 47 8.26 -8.09 6.38
C GLU A 47 8.29 -7.84 4.87
N GLU A 48 9.33 -8.35 4.23
CA GLU A 48 9.46 -8.34 2.77
C GLU A 48 8.89 -9.63 2.20
N LEU A 49 7.96 -9.47 1.27
CA LEU A 49 7.36 -10.56 0.52
C LEU A 49 8.01 -10.63 -0.86
N HIS A 50 8.25 -11.86 -1.31
CA HIS A 50 8.68 -12.12 -2.69
C HIS A 50 7.68 -11.48 -3.67
N PRO A 51 8.12 -10.90 -4.81
CA PRO A 51 7.23 -10.24 -5.76
C PRO A 51 6.06 -11.11 -6.25
N ASP A 52 6.27 -12.41 -6.40
CA ASP A 52 5.21 -13.36 -6.76
C ASP A 52 4.14 -13.54 -5.68
N GLY A 53 4.37 -13.08 -4.45
CA GLY A 53 3.39 -13.08 -3.38
C GLY A 53 2.46 -11.87 -3.41
N TRP A 54 2.76 -10.83 -4.21
CA TRP A 54 2.03 -9.57 -4.19
C TRP A 54 1.41 -9.26 -5.56
N HIS A 55 0.09 -9.10 -5.59
CA HIS A 55 -0.64 -8.83 -6.84
C HIS A 55 -1.61 -7.67 -6.72
N ILE A 56 -1.72 -6.86 -7.79
CA ILE A 56 -2.70 -5.78 -7.91
C ILE A 56 -3.51 -5.97 -9.19
N GLY A 57 -4.82 -6.19 -9.05
CA GLY A 57 -5.72 -6.45 -10.18
C GLY A 57 -5.35 -7.70 -10.98
N GLY A 58 -4.90 -8.75 -10.29
CA GLY A 58 -4.51 -10.05 -10.89
C GLY A 58 -3.13 -10.07 -11.55
N ARG A 59 -2.30 -9.03 -11.36
CA ARG A 59 -0.95 -8.94 -11.95
C ARG A 59 0.12 -8.82 -10.88
N PRO A 60 1.32 -9.39 -11.08
CA PRO A 60 2.43 -9.24 -10.14
C PRO A 60 2.78 -7.77 -9.90
N PHE A 61 2.98 -7.40 -8.64
CA PHE A 61 3.46 -6.08 -8.28
C PHE A 61 4.99 -6.06 -8.30
N GLN A 62 5.56 -5.08 -9.01
CA GLN A 62 7.01 -4.97 -9.22
C GLN A 62 7.59 -3.70 -8.56
N GLY A 63 6.92 -3.22 -7.51
CA GLY A 63 7.30 -1.97 -6.87
C GLY A 63 7.05 -0.75 -7.78
N PRO A 64 7.88 0.31 -7.64
CA PRO A 64 7.77 1.54 -8.42
C PRO A 64 7.73 1.34 -9.94
N LYS A 65 8.34 0.27 -10.45
CA LYS A 65 8.33 -0.08 -11.88
C LYS A 65 6.91 -0.29 -12.42
N SER A 66 5.99 -0.75 -11.58
CA SER A 66 4.59 -1.00 -11.96
C SER A 66 3.64 0.19 -11.72
N LEU A 67 4.14 1.30 -11.17
CA LEU A 67 3.31 2.46 -10.83
C LEU A 67 2.74 3.11 -12.08
N TYR A 68 3.58 3.39 -13.09
CA TYR A 68 3.13 4.06 -14.31
C TYR A 68 2.07 3.22 -15.04
N ASP A 69 2.31 1.92 -15.21
CA ASP A 69 1.34 1.01 -15.81
C ASP A 69 0.02 0.93 -15.02
N THR A 70 0.08 1.06 -13.69
CA THR A 70 -1.12 1.07 -12.85
C THR A 70 -1.92 2.35 -13.07
N LEU A 71 -1.26 3.50 -13.10
CA LEU A 71 -1.90 4.79 -13.37
C LEU A 71 -2.48 4.86 -14.78
N ASP A 72 -1.76 4.36 -15.78
CA ASP A 72 -2.23 4.31 -17.17
C ASP A 72 -3.49 3.44 -17.32
N ARG A 73 -3.53 2.27 -16.67
CA ARG A 73 -4.74 1.43 -16.62
C ARG A 73 -5.89 2.12 -15.90
N SER A 74 -5.64 2.76 -14.76
CA SER A 74 -6.68 3.51 -14.03
C SER A 74 -7.26 4.63 -14.90
N ARG A 75 -6.41 5.34 -15.63
CA ARG A 75 -6.83 6.36 -16.60
C ARG A 75 -7.69 5.76 -17.70
N ALA A 76 -7.24 4.67 -18.33
CA ALA A 76 -7.99 3.99 -19.38
C ALA A 76 -9.37 3.52 -18.91
N ILE A 77 -9.52 3.08 -17.65
CA ILE A 77 -10.82 2.75 -17.06
C ILE A 77 -11.70 4.01 -16.99
N ILE A 78 -11.20 5.10 -16.41
CA ILE A 78 -11.97 6.34 -16.26
C ILE A 78 -12.41 6.92 -17.62
N GLU A 79 -11.57 6.86 -18.64
CA GLU A 79 -11.91 7.33 -19.99
C GLU A 79 -13.06 6.53 -20.64
N THR A 80 -13.32 5.31 -20.17
CA THR A 80 -14.45 4.46 -20.66
C THR A 80 -15.72 4.59 -19.83
N VAL A 81 -15.69 5.29 -18.70
CA VAL A 81 -16.84 5.41 -17.80
C VAL A 81 -17.72 6.58 -18.23
N ASP A 82 -18.96 6.30 -18.58
CA ASP A 82 -19.96 7.34 -18.82
C ASP A 82 -20.46 7.92 -17.48
N GLY A 83 -20.39 9.25 -17.36
CA GLY A 83 -20.83 9.97 -16.16
C GLY A 83 -19.89 9.80 -14.97
N HIS A 84 -20.45 9.90 -13.76
CA HIS A 84 -19.71 9.80 -12.49
C HIS A 84 -20.45 8.86 -11.54
N PRO A 85 -20.37 7.54 -11.77
CA PRO A 85 -21.04 6.55 -10.91
C PRO A 85 -20.61 6.73 -9.45
N ALA A 86 -21.60 6.85 -8.56
CA ALA A 86 -21.40 7.10 -7.13
C ALA A 86 -21.78 5.87 -6.28
N SER A 87 -22.40 4.87 -6.88
CA SER A 87 -22.84 3.65 -6.22
C SER A 87 -22.36 2.39 -6.94
N ARG A 88 -22.26 1.28 -6.18
CA ARG A 88 -21.84 -0.02 -6.75
C ARG A 88 -22.72 -0.49 -7.92
N PRO A 89 -24.06 -0.35 -7.90
CA PRO A 89 -24.89 -0.69 -9.06
C PRO A 89 -24.58 0.15 -10.31
N GLU A 90 -24.37 1.47 -10.16
CA GLU A 90 -24.00 2.34 -11.27
C GLU A 90 -22.63 1.96 -11.84
N TRP A 91 -21.64 1.65 -10.99
CA TRP A 91 -20.34 1.12 -11.43
C TRP A 91 -20.47 -0.19 -12.20
N SER A 92 -21.32 -1.10 -11.73
CA SER A 92 -21.56 -2.37 -12.42
C SER A 92 -22.24 -2.20 -13.78
N ALA A 93 -23.05 -1.15 -13.95
CA ALA A 93 -23.70 -0.82 -15.21
C ALA A 93 -22.74 -0.10 -16.18
N ALA A 94 -21.92 0.82 -15.66
CA ALA A 94 -20.97 1.61 -16.45
C ALA A 94 -19.79 0.76 -16.95
N VAL A 95 -19.26 -0.15 -16.13
CA VAL A 95 -18.13 -1.03 -16.48
C VAL A 95 -18.46 -2.47 -16.07
N PRO A 96 -19.22 -3.21 -16.90
CA PRO A 96 -19.61 -4.58 -16.58
C PRO A 96 -18.41 -5.53 -16.59
N VAL A 97 -18.52 -6.63 -15.82
CA VAL A 97 -17.51 -7.69 -15.80
C VAL A 97 -17.39 -8.29 -17.20
N LYS A 98 -16.17 -8.37 -17.72
CA LYS A 98 -15.87 -9.12 -18.94
C LYS A 98 -15.93 -10.62 -18.61
N GLY A 99 -16.82 -11.35 -19.27
CA GLY A 99 -16.91 -12.81 -19.18
C GLY A 99 -15.75 -13.52 -19.87
#